data_AF-A0AAW8KUA2-F1
#
_entry.id   AF-A0AAW8KUA2-F1
#
_cell.length_a   1.000
_cell.length_b   1.000
_cell.length_c   1.000
_cell.angle_alpha   90.00
_cell.angle_beta   90.00
_cell.angle_gamma   90.00
#
_symmetry.space_group_name_H-M   'P 1'
#
loop_
_entity.id
_entity.type
_entity.pdbx_description
1 polymer ?
#
loop_
_entity_poly.entity_id
_entity_poly.type
_entity_poly.pdbx_seq_one_letter_code
_entity_poly.pdbx_strand_id
1 'polypeptide(L)' 'DQPIAIVTSDFHSPRAIAIAKKQGYTQIYGVAAETPLASRYNAWLREYFAYASGWLLNEY' A
#
# COMPACT_ATOMS: atom_id res chain seq x y z
N ASP A 1 -25.46 16.23 -3.45
CA ASP A 1 -24.34 15.30 -3.63
C ASP A 1 -24.63 14.00 -2.90
N GLN A 2 -24.40 12.86 -3.57
CA GLN A 2 -24.46 11.54 -2.94
C GLN A 2 -23.05 11.11 -2.54
N PRO A 3 -22.88 10.44 -1.38
CA PRO A 3 -21.56 10.03 -0.92
C PRO A 3 -21.04 8.84 -1.73
N ILE A 4 -19.72 8.84 -2.01
CA ILE A 4 -19.04 7.86 -2.84
C ILE A 4 -18.15 6.97 -1.96
N ALA A 5 -18.38 5.66 -2.03
CA ALA A 5 -17.53 4.65 -1.40
C ALA A 5 -16.42 4.20 -2.35
N ILE A 6 -15.16 4.29 -1.92
CA ILE A 6 -14.00 3.78 -2.67
C ILE A 6 -13.59 2.44 -2.05
N VAL A 7 -13.88 1.33 -2.74
CA VAL A 7 -13.62 -0.03 -2.24
C VAL A 7 -12.33 -0.58 -2.86
N THR A 8 -11.28 -0.78 -2.05
CA THR A 8 -9.99 -1.37 -2.50
C THR A 8 -9.17 -1.89 -1.32
N SER A 9 -7.93 -2.37 -1.51
CA SER A 9 -7.08 -2.77 -0.39
C SER A 9 -6.66 -1.59 0.48
N ASP A 10 -6.37 -1.82 1.76
CA ASP A 10 -5.80 -0.81 2.67
C ASP A 10 -4.51 -0.17 2.13
N PHE A 11 -3.74 -0.91 1.31
CA PHE A 11 -2.55 -0.42 0.63
C PHE A 11 -2.86 0.61 -0.47
N HIS A 12 -3.92 0.41 -1.25
CA HIS A 12 -4.28 1.31 -2.35
C HIS A 12 -5.28 2.41 -1.95
N SER A 13 -5.96 2.26 -0.82
CA SER A 13 -6.98 3.19 -0.33
C SER A 13 -6.49 4.64 -0.21
N PRO A 14 -5.29 4.95 0.34
CA PRO A 14 -4.81 6.32 0.44
C PRO A 14 -4.65 7.02 -0.92
N ARG A 15 -4.11 6.30 -1.91
CA ARG A 15 -3.91 6.83 -3.26
C ARG A 15 -5.23 7.09 -3.97
N ALA A 16 -6.18 6.15 -3.86
CA ALA A 16 -7.49 6.27 -4.48
C ALA A 16 -8.28 7.46 -3.92
N ILE A 17 -8.24 7.67 -2.60
CA ILE A 17 -8.85 8.84 -1.95
C ILE A 17 -8.21 10.15 -2.43
N ALA A 18 -6.88 10.21 -2.56
CA ALA A 18 -6.18 11.41 -3.01
C ALA A 18 -6.57 11.81 -4.45
N ILE A 19 -6.71 10.83 -5.35
CA ILE A 19 -7.16 11.06 -6.73
C ILE A 19 -8.59 11.61 -6.72
N ALA A 20 -9.49 11.03 -5.94
CA ALA A 20 -10.87 11.49 -5.86
C ALA A 20 -10.98 12.94 -5.35
N LYS A 21 -10.18 13.33 -4.34
CA LYS A 21 -10.11 14.73 -3.89
C LYS A 21 -9.62 15.66 -5.01
N LYS A 22 -8.59 15.24 -5.76
CA LYS A 22 -8.05 16.02 -6.88
C LYS A 22 -9.08 16.22 -8.01
N GLN A 23 -9.99 15.27 -8.20
CA GLN A 23 -11.08 15.36 -9.17
C GLN A 23 -12.28 16.18 -8.68
N GLY A 24 -12.22 16.76 -7.48
CA GLY A 24 -13.27 17.62 -6.94
C GLY A 24 -14.38 16.88 -6.20
N TYR A 25 -14.23 15.59 -5.91
CA TYR A 25 -15.21 14.88 -5.08
C TYR A 25 -15.09 15.30 -3.61
N THR A 26 -16.20 15.77 -3.04
CA THR A 26 -16.25 16.34 -1.69
C THR A 26 -16.78 15.36 -0.64
N GLN A 27 -17.58 14.36 -1.06
CA GLN A 27 -18.20 13.36 -0.19
C GLN A 27 -17.66 11.96 -0.50
N ILE A 28 -16.43 11.68 -0.09
CA ILE A 28 -15.78 10.38 -0.33
C ILE A 28 -15.39 9.70 0.98
N TYR A 29 -15.53 8.38 1.04
CA TYR A 29 -15.00 7.55 2.12
C TYR A 29 -14.42 6.24 1.57
N GLY A 30 -13.36 5.75 2.20
CA GLY A 30 -12.70 4.50 1.81
C GLY A 30 -13.28 3.30 2.55
N VAL A 31 -13.48 2.21 1.82
CA VAL A 31 -13.78 0.89 2.37
C VAL A 31 -12.60 -0.02 2.02
N ALA A 32 -11.70 -0.19 2.97
CA ALA A 32 -10.47 -0.94 2.78
C ALA A 32 -10.68 -2.43 3.10
N ALA A 33 -10.27 -3.31 2.19
CA ALA A 33 -10.00 -4.71 2.51
C ALA A 33 -8.59 -4.84 3.10
N GLU A 34 -8.44 -5.60 4.18
CA GLU A 34 -7.13 -5.82 4.80
C GLU A 34 -6.18 -6.50 3.80
N THR A 35 -5.02 -5.91 3.53
CA THR A 35 -3.98 -6.60 2.77
C THR A 35 -3.46 -7.75 3.62
N PRO A 36 -3.36 -8.99 3.12
CA PRO A 36 -2.96 -10.13 3.93
C PRO A 36 -1.62 -9.87 4.65
N LEU A 37 -1.64 -9.86 5.98
CA LEU A 37 -0.47 -9.72 6.86
C LEU A 37 0.67 -10.69 6.51
N ALA A 38 0.33 -11.83 5.88
CA ALA A 38 1.25 -12.87 5.45
C ALA A 38 2.33 -12.41 4.45
N SER A 39 2.11 -11.36 3.65
CA SER A 39 3.11 -10.89 2.67
C SER A 39 4.11 -9.87 3.25
N ARG A 40 3.73 -9.15 4.32
CA ARG A 40 4.57 -8.10 4.94
C ARG A 40 5.83 -8.67 5.60
N TYR A 41 5.70 -9.76 6.35
CA TYR A 41 6.83 -10.38 7.04
C TYR A 41 7.81 -11.05 6.07
N ASN A 42 7.30 -11.71 5.04
CA ASN A 42 8.12 -12.34 4.01
C ASN A 42 8.93 -11.30 3.22
N ALA A 43 8.33 -10.13 2.92
CA ALA A 43 9.02 -9.05 2.24
C ALA A 43 10.14 -8.44 3.10
N TRP A 44 9.89 -8.20 4.40
CA TRP A 44 10.91 -7.68 5.32
C TRP A 44 12.05 -8.68 5.54
N LEU A 45 11.73 -9.97 5.72
CA LEU A 45 12.73 -11.03 5.85
C LEU A 45 13.63 -11.11 4.62
N ARG A 46 13.04 -11.07 3.42
CA ARG A 46 13.79 -11.08 2.16
C ARG A 46 14.73 -9.88 2.06
N GLU A 47 14.29 -8.70 2.48
CA GLU A 47 15.10 -7.48 2.43
C GLU A 47 16.32 -7.57 3.35
N TYR A 48 16.19 -8.12 4.56
CA TYR A 48 17.33 -8.34 5.45
C TYR A 48 18.35 -9.32 4.86
N PHE A 49 17.88 -10.41 4.25
CA PHE A 49 18.77 -11.35 3.56
C PHE A 49 19.44 -10.74 2.33
N ALA A 50 18.72 -9.90 1.57
CA ALA A 50 19.27 -9.21 0.41
C ALA A 50 20.40 -8.26 0.83
N TYR A 51 20.19 -7.43 1.86
CA TYR A 51 21.23 -6.54 2.40
C TYR A 51 22.45 -7.31 2.92
N ALA A 52 22.21 -8.39 3.68
CA ALA A 52 23.29 -9.23 4.19
C ALA A 52 24.08 -9.89 3.04
N SER A 53 23.37 -10.37 2.00
CA SER A 53 23.99 -11.00 0.83
C SER A 53 24.77 -10.01 -0.02
N GLY A 54 24.25 -8.81 -0.28
CA GLY A 54 24.94 -7.81 -1.08
C GLY A 54 26.20 -7.26 -0.40
N TRP A 55 26.18 -7.15 0.94
CA TRP A 55 27.39 -6.84 1.72
C TRP A 55 28.42 -7.98 1.66
N LEU A 56 27.98 -9.24 1.78
CA LEU A 56 28.87 -10.41 1.75
C LEU A 56 29.47 -10.68 0.36
N LEU A 57 28.70 -10.43 -0.69
CA LEU A 57 29.06 -10.67 -2.09
C LEU A 57 29.70 -9.46 -2.77
N ASN A 58 29.82 -8.33 -2.06
CA ASN A 58 30.35 -7.06 -2.58
C ASN A 58 29.64 -6.59 -3.87
N GLU A 59 28.31 -6.71 -3.88
CA GLU A 59 27.45 -6.26 -4.98
C GLU A 59 27.09 -4.76 -4.89
N TYR A 60 27.69 -4.04 -3.92
CA TYR A 60 27.58 -2.59 -3.69
C TYR A 60 28.95 -1.92 -3.58
#